data_AF-A0A966FBN3-F1
#
_entry.id   AF-A0A966FBN3-F1
#
_cell.length_a   1.000
_cell.length_b   1.000
_cell.length_c   1.000
_cell.angle_alpha   90.00
_cell.angle_beta   90.00
_cell.angle_gamma   90.00
#
_symmetry.space_group_name_H-M   'P 1'
#
loop_
_entity.id
_entity.type
_entity.pdbx_description
1 polymer ?
#
loop_
_entity_poly.entity_id
_entity_poly.type
_entity_poly.pdbx_seq_one_letter_code
_entity_poly.pdbx_strand_id
1 'polypeptide(L)'
;MTKLNQAIAQAEVFLLKTSLNDSLEVNLTTAFGENYNVTVANNIFSSWRNGDFSNLPKIEVISSDILGNARGAYASSTNTIT
;
A
#
# COMPACT_ATOMS: atom_id res chain seq x y z
N MET A 1 -5.43 21.26 2.51
CA MET A 1 -5.15 19.84 2.27
C MET A 1 -6.23 19.03 2.99
N THR A 2 -6.89 18.07 2.33
CA THR A 2 -7.94 17.26 2.97
C THR A 2 -7.33 16.27 3.97
N LYS A 3 -8.10 15.77 4.95
CA LYS A 3 -7.64 14.71 5.87
C LYS A 3 -7.19 13.45 5.09
N LEU A 4 -7.84 13.14 3.98
CA LEU A 4 -7.46 12.07 3.07
C LEU A 4 -6.05 12.29 2.50
N ASN A 5 -5.78 13.47 1.93
CA ASN A 5 -4.46 13.76 1.35
C ASN A 5 -3.35 13.74 2.41
N GLN A 6 -3.64 14.16 3.66
CA GLN A 6 -2.69 14.04 4.77
C GLN A 6 -2.41 12.58 5.15
N ALA A 7 -3.44 11.73 5.17
CA ALA A 7 -3.29 10.31 5.46
C ALA A 7 -2.51 9.58 4.35
N ILE A 8 -2.78 9.91 3.08
CA ILE A 8 -2.02 9.38 1.92
C ILE A 8 -0.55 9.76 2.04
N ALA A 9 -0.25 11.04 2.25
CA ALA A 9 1.13 11.51 2.40
C ALA A 9 1.86 10.82 3.57
N GLN A 10 1.18 10.60 4.70
CA GLN A 10 1.77 9.84 5.81
C GLN A 10 2.03 8.38 5.45
N ALA A 11 1.09 7.72 4.75
CA ALA A 11 1.28 6.35 4.29
C ALA A 11 2.49 6.24 3.35
N GLU A 12 2.63 7.13 2.37
CA GLU A 12 3.78 7.19 1.45
C GLU A 12 5.11 7.33 2.21
N VAL A 13 5.16 8.17 3.26
CA VAL A 13 6.35 8.30 4.13
C VAL A 13 6.66 6.99 4.86
N PHE A 14 5.65 6.28 5.38
CA PHE A 14 5.86 4.98 6.02
C PHE A 14 6.33 3.90 5.03
N LEU A 15 5.78 3.89 3.81
CA LEU A 15 6.17 2.96 2.76
C LEU A 15 7.61 3.22 2.29
N LEU A 16 7.99 4.49 2.13
CA LEU A 16 9.36 4.89 1.85
C LEU A 16 10.30 4.41 2.95
N LYS A 17 9.98 4.69 4.22
CA LYS A 17 10.79 4.23 5.37
C LYS A 17 10.92 2.71 5.41
N THR A 18 9.86 1.99 5.10
CA THR A 18 9.88 0.52 5.02
C THR A 18 10.79 0.05 3.89
N SER A 19 10.72 0.68 2.72
CA SER A 19 11.55 0.33 1.57
C SER A 19 13.05 0.56 1.81
N LEU A 20 13.40 1.51 2.67
CA LEU A 20 14.78 1.84 3.05
C LEU A 20 15.30 1.02 4.24
N ASN A 21 14.50 0.09 4.78
CA ASN A 21 14.92 -0.74 5.89
C ASN A 21 15.83 -1.89 5.43
N ASP A 22 17.05 -1.96 5.94
CA ASP A 22 18.03 -3.00 5.61
C ASP A 22 17.54 -4.42 5.97
N SER A 23 16.62 -4.55 6.93
CA SER A 23 16.03 -5.83 7.35
C SER A 23 14.79 -6.23 6.53
N LEU A 24 14.44 -5.49 5.48
CA LEU A 24 13.20 -5.71 4.73
C LEU A 24 13.11 -7.12 4.13
N GLU A 25 14.17 -7.60 3.49
CA GLU A 25 14.21 -8.95 2.91
C GLU A 25 14.04 -10.03 3.98
N VAL A 26 14.76 -9.89 5.10
CA VAL A 26 14.63 -10.79 6.25
C VAL A 26 13.20 -10.82 6.79
N ASN A 27 12.55 -9.66 6.88
CA ASN A 27 11.16 -9.56 7.35
C ASN A 27 10.18 -10.26 6.39
N LEU A 28 10.37 -10.11 5.07
CA LEU A 28 9.52 -10.77 4.08
C LEU A 28 9.70 -12.28 4.09
N THR A 29 10.95 -12.76 4.11
CA THR A 29 11.26 -14.18 4.24
C THR A 29 10.73 -14.76 5.55
N THR A 30 10.77 -14.00 6.65
CA THR A 30 10.20 -14.44 7.94
C THR A 30 8.67 -14.55 7.89
N ALA A 31 8.00 -13.58 7.26
CA ALA A 31 6.53 -13.54 7.22
C ALA A 31 5.93 -14.52 6.20
N PHE A 32 6.58 -14.68 5.04
CA PHE A 32 6.02 -15.41 3.90
C PHE A 32 6.81 -16.68 3.52
N GLY A 33 8.00 -16.89 4.10
CA GLY A 33 8.92 -17.94 3.66
C GLY A 33 9.32 -17.72 2.20
N GLU A 34 9.42 -18.82 1.44
CA GLU A 34 9.69 -18.79 0.00
C GLU A 34 8.41 -18.64 -0.85
N ASN A 35 7.24 -18.41 -0.23
CA ASN A 35 5.95 -18.42 -0.92
C ASN A 35 5.55 -17.05 -1.53
N TYR A 36 6.47 -16.08 -1.59
CA TYR A 36 6.22 -14.79 -2.22
C TYR A 36 7.11 -14.60 -3.45
N ASN A 37 6.60 -13.82 -4.42
CA ASN A 37 7.38 -13.49 -5.59
C ASN A 37 8.40 -12.38 -5.25
N VAL A 38 9.65 -12.79 -5.03
CA VAL A 38 10.77 -11.89 -4.69
C VAL A 38 10.97 -10.79 -5.74
N THR A 39 10.81 -11.12 -7.03
CA THR A 39 10.94 -10.14 -8.12
C THR A 39 9.85 -9.07 -8.03
N VAL A 40 8.60 -9.45 -7.80
CA VAL A 40 7.48 -8.52 -7.63
C VAL A 40 7.70 -7.64 -6.40
N ALA A 41 8.12 -8.23 -5.28
CA ALA A 41 8.44 -7.49 -4.06
C ALA A 41 9.54 -6.45 -4.30
N ASN A 42 10.65 -6.83 -4.93
CA ASN A 42 11.75 -5.92 -5.24
C ASN A 42 11.33 -4.77 -6.15
N ASN A 43 10.48 -5.04 -7.16
CA ASN A 43 9.93 -3.99 -8.01
C ASN A 43 9.09 -2.99 -7.21
N ILE A 44 8.21 -3.48 -6.32
CA ILE A 44 7.37 -2.63 -5.46
C ILE A 44 8.24 -1.70 -4.60
N PHE A 45 9.24 -2.24 -3.90
CA PHE A 45 10.09 -1.44 -3.03
C PHE A 45 11.03 -0.51 -3.81
N SER A 46 11.47 -0.90 -5.01
CA SER A 46 12.25 -0.02 -5.88
C SER A 46 11.43 1.20 -6.33
N SER A 47 10.16 1.03 -6.69
CA SER A 47 9.27 2.16 -7.00
C SER A 47 9.13 3.10 -5.80
N TRP A 48 8.88 2.57 -4.61
CA TRP A 48 8.73 3.39 -3.40
C TRP A 48 9.99 4.19 -3.05
N ARG A 49 11.19 3.61 -3.21
CA ARG A 49 12.46 4.34 -3.03
C ARG A 49 12.64 5.49 -4.00
N ASN A 50 12.08 5.36 -5.21
CA ASN A 50 12.11 6.41 -6.23
C ASN A 50 10.97 7.43 -6.06
N GLY A 51 10.17 7.32 -5.01
CA GLY A 51 8.99 8.17 -4.78
C GLY A 51 7.82 7.85 -5.71
N ASP A 52 7.84 6.71 -6.38
CA ASP A 52 6.73 6.22 -7.21
C ASP A 52 5.84 5.28 -6.39
N PHE A 53 4.63 5.74 -6.08
CA PHE A 53 3.60 4.99 -5.36
C PHE A 53 2.43 4.58 -6.26
N SER A 54 2.60 4.61 -7.58
CA SER A 54 1.54 4.28 -8.55
C SER A 54 1.08 2.82 -8.51
N ASN A 55 1.87 1.95 -7.87
CA ASN A 55 1.52 0.56 -7.62
C ASN A 55 0.48 0.38 -6.48
N LEU A 56 0.15 1.44 -5.74
CA LEU A 56 -0.89 1.40 -4.73
C LEU A 56 -2.28 1.48 -5.37
N PRO A 57 -3.28 0.78 -4.79
CA PRO A 57 -4.69 0.99 -5.15
C PRO A 57 -5.10 2.46 -4.99
N LYS A 58 -6.03 2.92 -5.83
CA LYS A 58 -6.66 4.23 -5.66
C LYS A 58 -7.43 4.24 -4.33
N ILE A 59 -7.33 5.33 -3.56
CA ILE A 59 -8.12 5.51 -2.34
C ILE A 59 -9.22 6.53 -2.62
N GLU A 60 -10.45 6.16 -2.29
CA GLU A 60 -11.61 7.03 -2.39
C GLU A 60 -12.35 7.08 -1.05
N VAL A 61 -13.04 8.18 -0.78
CA VAL A 61 -13.94 8.31 0.36
C VAL A 61 -15.35 8.40 -0.19
N ILE A 62 -16.14 7.36 0.06
CA ILE A 62 -17.53 7.26 -0.42
C ILE A 62 -18.53 7.36 0.74
N SER A 63 -19.81 7.53 0.42
CA SER A 63 -20.87 7.56 1.43
C SER A 63 -20.96 6.23 2.17
N SER A 64 -21.22 6.30 3.49
CA SER A 64 -21.55 5.13 4.30
C SER A 64 -22.75 4.37 3.78
N ASP A 65 -23.67 5.03 3.05
CA ASP A 65 -24.83 4.37 2.45
C ASP A 65 -24.42 3.34 1.39
N ILE A 66 -23.27 3.55 0.72
CA ILE A 66 -22.73 2.62 -0.27
C ILE A 66 -22.01 1.45 0.42
N LEU A 67 -21.29 1.73 1.52
CA LEU A 67 -20.58 0.72 2.31
C LEU A 67 -21.52 -0.09 3.23
N GLY A 68 -22.72 0.40 3.49
CA GLY A 68 -23.64 -0.16 4.47
C GLY A 68 -23.01 -0.17 5.87
N ASN A 69 -22.84 -1.36 6.44
CA ASN A 69 -22.21 -1.53 7.76
C ASN A 69 -20.67 -1.70 7.69
N ALA A 70 -20.08 -1.68 6.49
CA ALA A 70 -18.63 -1.80 6.33
C ALA A 70 -17.93 -0.48 6.66
N ARG A 71 -16.70 -0.58 7.17
CA ARG A 71 -15.82 0.57 7.46
C ARG A 71 -14.79 0.83 6.36
N GLY A 72 -14.79 -0.04 5.35
CA GLY A 72 -13.99 0.04 4.15
C GLY A 72 -14.15 -1.23 3.31
N ALA A 73 -13.77 -1.17 2.04
CA ALA A 73 -13.77 -2.27 1.10
C ALA A 73 -12.60 -2.15 0.11
N TYR A 74 -12.16 -3.29 -0.42
CA TYR A 74 -11.24 -3.34 -1.54
C TYR A 74 -11.93 -3.99 -2.75
N ALA A 75 -11.97 -3.27 -3.87
CA ALA A 75 -12.53 -3.73 -5.13
C ALA A 75 -11.41 -4.11 -6.10
N SER A 76 -11.20 -5.41 -6.32
CA SER A 76 -10.16 -5.91 -7.22
C SER A 76 -10.40 -5.54 -8.69
N SER A 77 -11.66 -5.39 -9.11
CA SER A 77 -12.03 -5.01 -10.49
C SER A 77 -11.59 -3.60 -10.87
N THR A 78 -11.44 -2.70 -9.90
CA THR A 78 -11.02 -1.31 -10.13
C THR A 78 -9.71 -0.96 -9.44
N ASN A 79 -9.13 -1.90 -8.68
CA ASN A 79 -7.98 -1.67 -7.81
C ASN A 79 -8.18 -0.45 -6.90
N THR A 80 -9.31 -0.41 -6.19
CA THR A 80 -9.72 0.73 -5.36
C THR A 80 -10.00 0.30 -3.92
N ILE A 81 -9.55 1.12 -2.96
CA ILE A 81 -9.94 1.05 -1.55
C ILE A 81 -10.95 2.18 -1.29
N THR A 82 -12.10 1.84 -0.71
CA THR A 82 -13.22 2.76 -0.43
C THR A 82 -13.68 2.68 1.02
#